data_AF-A0A3N5GJN1-F1
#
_entry.id   AF-A0A3N5GJN1-F1
#
_cell.length_a   1.000
_cell.length_b   1.000
_cell.length_c   1.000
_cell.angle_alpha   90.00
_cell.angle_beta   90.00
_cell.angle_gamma   90.00
#
_symmetry.space_group_name_H-M   'P 1'
#
loop_
_entity.id
_entity.type
_entity.pdbx_description
1 polymer ?
#
loop_
_entity_poly.entity_id
_entity_poly.type
_entity_poly.pdbx_seq_one_letter_code
_entity_poly.pdbx_strand_id
1 'polypeptide(L)'
;MRAGWLGTLLAVLLIPGAAASAAAAPPARTSCTACHADTEMFDEETARIVAAFRGDVHASVGLSCHDCHGGNPDPDLADDPSAMDPDFARNPYR
;
A
#
# COMPACT_ATOMS: atom_id res chain seq x y z
N MET A 1 33.13 32.82 -44.34
CA MET A 1 31.67 32.61 -44.23
C MET A 1 31.46 31.54 -43.18
N ARG A 2 30.68 31.86 -42.14
CA ARG A 2 30.68 31.20 -40.82
C ARG A 2 29.89 29.88 -40.87
N ALA A 3 30.58 28.75 -41.06
CA ALA A 3 30.03 27.42 -40.82
C ALA A 3 30.40 26.99 -39.40
N GLY A 4 29.45 26.99 -38.46
CA GLY A 4 29.76 26.57 -37.08
C GLY A 4 28.69 26.79 -36.03
N TRP A 5 27.40 26.81 -36.39
CA TRP A 5 26.32 27.09 -35.44
C TRP A 5 25.10 26.16 -35.59
N LEU A 6 25.27 24.96 -36.15
CA LEU A 6 24.18 23.96 -36.26
C LEU A 6 24.42 22.68 -35.45
N GLY A 7 25.48 22.60 -34.63
CA GLY A 7 25.83 21.38 -33.91
C GLY A 7 25.27 21.25 -32.49
N THR A 8 24.79 22.33 -31.88
CA THR A 8 24.65 22.37 -30.41
C THR A 8 23.22 22.21 -29.87
N LEU A 9 22.22 22.00 -30.74
CA LEU A 9 20.83 21.80 -30.29
C LEU A 9 20.41 20.33 -30.15
N LEU A 10 21.25 19.37 -30.56
CA LEU A 10 20.93 17.94 -30.53
C LEU A 10 21.45 17.19 -29.28
N ALA A 11 21.82 17.91 -28.21
CA ALA A 11 22.40 17.30 -27.01
C ALA A 11 21.51 17.38 -25.75
N VAL A 12 20.34 18.02 -25.82
CA VAL A 12 19.46 18.21 -24.64
C VAL A 12 18.36 17.13 -24.55
N LEU A 13 18.15 16.32 -25.58
CA LEU A 13 17.05 15.34 -25.64
C LEU A 13 17.44 13.90 -25.24
N LEU A 14 18.44 13.74 -24.38
CA LEU A 14 18.95 12.43 -23.91
C LEU A 14 19.16 12.41 -22.39
N ILE A 15 18.34 13.11 -21.62
CA ILE A 15 18.21 12.82 -20.19
C ILE A 15 17.07 11.82 -20.06
N PRO A 16 17.33 10.50 -19.97
CA PRO A 16 16.30 9.58 -19.52
C PRO A 16 15.96 10.03 -18.10
N GLY A 17 14.76 10.58 -17.95
CA GLY A 17 14.19 10.87 -16.65
C GLY A 17 14.09 9.56 -15.89
N ALA A 18 15.11 9.27 -15.09
CA ALA A 18 15.03 8.32 -14.00
C ALA A 18 14.04 8.92 -13.00
N ALA A 19 12.75 8.78 -13.28
CA ALA A 19 11.74 8.80 -12.26
C ALA A 19 12.13 7.67 -11.32
N ALA A 20 12.82 8.02 -10.23
CA ALA A 20 13.01 7.13 -9.12
C ALA A 20 11.60 6.75 -8.68
N SER A 21 11.15 5.55 -9.06
CA SER A 21 9.96 4.95 -8.46
C SER A 21 10.26 4.86 -6.99
N ALA A 22 9.72 5.81 -6.21
CA ALA A 22 9.69 5.69 -4.78
C ALA A 22 8.89 4.41 -4.50
N ALA A 23 9.60 3.34 -4.16
CA ALA A 23 8.95 2.11 -3.72
C ALA A 23 8.05 2.50 -2.55
N ALA A 24 6.74 2.32 -2.72
CA ALA A 24 5.80 2.55 -1.64
C ALA A 24 6.27 1.72 -0.43
N ALA A 25 6.36 2.36 0.73
CA ALA A 25 6.68 1.65 1.96
C ALA A 25 5.67 0.50 2.14
N PRO A 26 6.10 -0.67 2.63
CA PRO A 26 5.18 -1.76 2.92
C PRO A 26 4.03 -1.25 3.79
N PRO A 27 2.78 -1.64 3.53
CA PRO A 27 1.66 -1.21 4.35
C PRO A 27 1.92 -1.61 5.81
N ALA A 28 1.73 -0.66 6.72
CA ALA A 28 1.90 -0.90 8.15
C ALA A 28 0.97 -2.02 8.63
N ARG A 29 1.42 -2.82 9.60
CA ARG A 29 0.60 -3.86 10.23
C ARG A 29 -0.62 -3.18 10.89
N THR A 30 -1.81 -3.72 10.68
CA THR A 30 -3.05 -3.31 11.36
C THR A 30 -3.50 -4.41 12.33
N SER A 31 -4.41 -4.09 13.26
CA SER A 31 -5.14 -5.11 14.05
C SER A 31 -5.75 -6.19 13.17
N CYS A 32 -6.33 -5.82 12.02
CA CYS A 32 -6.95 -6.78 11.09
C CYS A 32 -5.94 -7.84 10.63
N THR A 33 -4.76 -7.39 10.18
CA THR A 33 -3.71 -8.30 9.67
C THR A 33 -2.89 -8.95 10.77
N ALA A 34 -3.06 -8.54 12.03
CA ALA A 34 -2.40 -9.20 13.16
C ALA A 34 -2.97 -10.59 13.39
N CYS A 35 -4.29 -10.74 13.31
CA CYS A 35 -4.99 -12.03 13.45
C CYS A 35 -5.29 -12.70 12.11
N HIS A 36 -5.81 -11.99 11.10
CA HIS A 36 -6.27 -12.65 9.85
C HIS A 36 -5.14 -13.17 8.95
N ALA A 37 -3.88 -12.77 9.19
CA ALA A 37 -2.72 -13.36 8.54
C ALA A 37 -2.16 -14.57 9.30
N ASP A 38 -2.66 -14.84 10.50
CA ASP A 38 -2.19 -15.92 11.37
C ASP A 38 -2.90 -17.23 11.04
N THR A 39 -2.13 -18.20 10.54
CA THR A 39 -2.63 -19.53 10.17
C THR A 39 -2.90 -20.45 11.36
N GLU A 40 -2.52 -20.06 12.58
CA GLU A 40 -2.93 -20.77 13.80
C GLU A 40 -4.37 -20.39 14.21
N MET A 41 -4.83 -19.20 13.80
CA MET A 41 -6.19 -18.71 14.08
C MET A 41 -7.15 -18.87 12.90
N PHE A 42 -6.66 -18.70 11.67
CA PHE A 42 -7.44 -18.78 10.44
C PHE A 42 -6.87 -19.82 9.48
N ASP A 43 -7.66 -20.24 8.49
CA ASP A 43 -7.18 -21.15 7.46
C ASP A 43 -6.15 -20.50 6.51
N GLU A 44 -5.45 -21.35 5.76
CA GLU A 44 -4.46 -20.89 4.78
C GLU A 44 -5.07 -20.03 3.67
N GLU A 45 -6.35 -20.23 3.35
CA GLU A 45 -7.04 -19.46 2.31
C GLU A 45 -7.17 -17.99 2.75
N THR A 46 -7.60 -17.77 3.99
CA THR A 46 -7.69 -16.44 4.61
C THR A 46 -6.33 -15.75 4.64
N ALA A 47 -5.29 -16.44 5.09
CA ALA A 47 -3.93 -15.89 5.12
C ALA A 47 -3.42 -15.52 3.72
N ARG A 48 -3.76 -16.32 2.69
CA ARG A 48 -3.42 -16.01 1.29
C ARG A 48 -4.15 -14.77 0.78
N ILE A 49 -5.41 -14.57 1.13
CA ILE A 49 -6.17 -13.35 0.77
C ILE A 49 -5.48 -12.13 1.37
N VAL A 50 -5.14 -12.17 2.66
CA VAL A 50 -4.44 -11.06 3.33
C VAL A 50 -3.10 -10.76 2.67
N ALA A 51 -2.32 -11.79 2.32
CA ALA A 51 -1.05 -11.63 1.63
C ALA A 51 -1.22 -11.03 0.22
N ALA A 52 -2.23 -11.49 -0.53
CA ALA A 52 -2.52 -11.01 -1.89
C ALA A 52 -2.96 -9.54 -1.90
N PHE A 53 -3.76 -9.12 -0.92
CA PHE A 53 -4.23 -7.73 -0.80
C PHE A 53 -3.07 -6.73 -0.71
N ARG A 54 -1.98 -7.07 -0.02
CA ARG A 54 -0.82 -6.16 0.16
C ARG A 54 -0.20 -5.66 -1.14
N GLY A 55 -0.31 -6.41 -2.23
CA GLY A 55 0.21 -6.06 -3.54
C GLY A 55 -0.87 -5.79 -4.59
N ASP A 56 -2.14 -5.75 -4.19
CA ASP A 56 -3.25 -5.61 -5.12
C ASP A 56 -3.52 -4.14 -5.50
N VAL A 57 -4.43 -3.95 -6.46
CA VAL A 57 -4.80 -2.61 -6.91
C VAL A 57 -5.52 -1.80 -5.83
N HIS A 58 -6.25 -2.43 -4.91
CA HIS A 58 -6.93 -1.75 -3.81
C HIS A 58 -5.91 -1.09 -2.88
N ALA A 59 -4.89 -1.85 -2.44
CA ALA A 59 -3.79 -1.29 -1.65
C ALA A 59 -3.04 -0.21 -2.44
N SER A 60 -2.85 -0.38 -3.76
CA SER A 60 -2.14 0.59 -4.60
C SER A 60 -2.82 1.96 -4.69
N VAL A 61 -4.16 2.00 -4.55
CA VAL A 61 -4.95 3.23 -4.55
C VAL A 61 -5.30 3.71 -3.13
N GLY A 62 -4.71 3.11 -2.10
CA GLY A 62 -4.88 3.52 -0.71
C GLY A 62 -6.15 3.00 -0.02
N LEU A 63 -6.79 1.96 -0.57
CA LEU A 63 -7.84 1.24 0.13
C LEU A 63 -7.25 0.27 1.15
N SER A 64 -7.99 0.01 2.21
CA SER A 64 -7.65 -0.94 3.28
C SER A 64 -8.81 -1.86 3.59
N CYS A 65 -8.57 -2.91 4.39
CA CYS A 65 -9.60 -3.85 4.84
C CYS A 65 -10.82 -3.12 5.45
N HIS A 66 -10.58 -2.05 6.20
CA HIS A 66 -11.61 -1.27 6.87
C HIS A 66 -12.60 -0.61 5.90
N ASP A 67 -12.18 -0.18 4.70
CA ASP A 67 -13.09 0.51 3.76
C ASP A 67 -14.29 -0.34 3.36
N CYS A 68 -14.09 -1.65 3.33
CA CYS A 68 -15.10 -2.60 2.88
C CYS A 68 -15.70 -3.39 4.05
N HIS A 69 -14.89 -3.70 5.08
CA HIS A 69 -15.28 -4.59 6.17
C HIS A 69 -15.56 -3.89 7.51
N GLY A 70 -15.18 -2.61 7.68
CA GLY A 70 -15.29 -1.91 8.96
C GLY A 70 -14.22 -2.33 9.98
N GLY A 71 -14.55 -2.28 11.28
CA GLY A 71 -13.64 -2.60 12.38
C GLY A 71 -12.60 -1.50 12.65
N ASN A 72 -11.88 -1.54 13.76
CA ASN A 72 -10.83 -0.58 14.07
C ASN A 72 -9.45 -1.09 13.63
N PRO A 73 -8.80 -0.52 12.60
CA PRO A 73 -7.50 -0.95 12.09
C PRO A 73 -6.30 -0.62 13.00
N ASP A 74 -6.52 -0.09 14.21
CA ASP A 74 -5.47 0.29 15.15
C ASP A 74 -4.57 -0.89 15.54
N PRO A 75 -3.25 -0.87 15.23
CA PRO A 75 -2.35 -1.94 15.62
C PRO A 75 -2.27 -2.18 17.13
N ASP A 76 -2.61 -1.20 17.96
CA ASP A 76 -2.65 -1.35 19.42
C ASP A 76 -3.82 -2.26 19.88
N LEU A 77 -4.79 -2.53 19.00
CA LEU A 77 -5.90 -3.46 19.21
C LEU A 77 -5.63 -4.86 18.63
N ALA A 78 -4.38 -5.20 18.29
CA ALA A 78 -4.03 -6.50 17.71
C ALA A 78 -4.45 -7.72 18.57
N ASP A 79 -4.55 -7.54 19.88
CA ASP A 79 -4.97 -8.57 20.83
C ASP A 79 -6.34 -8.27 21.46
N ASP A 80 -7.10 -7.32 20.89
CA ASP A 80 -8.40 -6.88 21.41
C ASP A 80 -9.53 -7.19 20.41
N PRO A 81 -10.52 -8.03 20.77
CA PRO A 81 -11.63 -8.37 19.89
C PRO A 81 -12.53 -7.17 19.51
N SER A 82 -12.46 -6.06 20.24
CA SER A 82 -13.11 -4.80 19.86
C SER A 82 -12.57 -4.21 18.55
N ALA A 83 -11.44 -4.70 18.04
CA ALA A 83 -10.97 -4.40 16.69
C ALA A 83 -11.99 -4.77 15.60
N MET A 84 -12.92 -5.69 15.85
CA MET A 84 -13.97 -6.08 14.91
C MET A 84 -15.31 -5.35 15.15
N ASP A 85 -15.32 -4.25 15.90
CA ASP A 85 -16.53 -3.45 16.15
C ASP A 85 -17.16 -2.98 14.82
N PRO A 86 -18.38 -3.44 14.48
CA PRO A 86 -19.04 -3.08 13.22
C PRO A 86 -19.47 -1.61 13.17
N ASP A 87 -19.57 -0.94 14.33
CA ASP A 87 -19.99 0.45 14.44
C ASP A 87 -18.81 1.44 14.45
N PHE A 88 -17.57 0.95 14.31
CA PHE A 88 -16.39 1.81 14.29
C PHE A 88 -16.32 2.64 13.00
N ALA A 89 -16.66 3.93 13.10
CA ALA A 89 -16.92 4.79 11.94
C ALA A 89 -15.72 5.56 11.37
N ARG A 90 -14.54 5.58 12.02
CA ARG A 90 -13.39 6.38 11.54
C ARG A 90 -12.23 5.47 11.17
N ASN A 91 -11.62 5.58 9.98
CA ASN A 91 -10.27 5.04 9.79
C ASN A 91 -9.25 6.15 10.09
N PRO A 92 -8.53 6.12 11.24
CA PRO A 92 -7.56 7.16 11.56
C PRO A 92 -6.19 6.96 10.87
N TYR A 93 -5.97 5.86 10.15
CA TYR A 93 -4.74 5.58 9.39
C TYR A 93 -4.84 6.02 7.92
N ARG A 94 -5.64 7.07 7.68
CA ARG A 94 -5.84 7.74 6.39
C ARG A 94 -5.31 9.16 6.46
#